data_AF-A2S9L9-F1
#
_entry.id   AF-A2S9L9-F1
#
_cell.length_a   1.000
_cell.length_b   1.000
_cell.length_c   1.000
_cell.angle_alpha   90.00
_cell.angle_beta   90.00
_cell.angle_gamma   90.00
#
_symmetry.space_group_name_H-M   'P 1'
#
loop_
_entity.id
_entity.type
_entity.pdbx_description
1 polymer ?
#
loop_
_entity_poly.entity_id
_entity_poly.type
_entity_poly.pdbx_seq_one_letter_code
_entity_poly.pdbx_strand_id
1 'polypeptide(L)' 'MHLDTRLRLPDPDAFYEALIDMHRDLPDSESQLVNAKLILLLANQIGDLDVLREAMALARSGAAVLEGAPALQ' A
#
# COMPACT_ATOMS: atom_id res chain seq x y z
N MET A 1 7.23 12.27 12.28
CA MET A 1 6.11 11.46 12.84
C MET A 1 6.52 9.99 12.73
N HIS A 2 5.90 9.05 13.47
CA HIS A 2 6.19 7.61 13.31
C HIS A 2 5.10 6.93 12.47
N LEU A 3 5.46 5.86 11.77
CA LEU A 3 4.52 5.04 11.04
C LEU A 3 3.58 4.30 12.00
N ASP A 4 2.27 4.37 11.73
CA ASP A 4 1.24 3.57 12.39
C ASP A 4 0.84 2.43 11.45
N THR A 5 1.10 1.18 11.85
CA THR A 5 0.88 -0.03 11.04
C THR A 5 -0.48 -0.68 11.28
N ARG A 6 -1.35 -0.09 12.10
CA ARG A 6 -2.71 -0.62 12.32
C ARG A 6 -3.57 -0.42 11.06
N LEU A 7 -4.41 -1.41 10.74
CA LEU A 7 -5.39 -1.27 9.68
C LEU A 7 -6.45 -0.23 10.07
N ARG A 8 -6.50 0.88 9.32
CA ARG A 8 -7.44 2.00 9.58
C ARG A 8 -8.60 2.05 8.60
N LEU A 9 -8.63 1.13 7.62
CA LEU A 9 -9.70 1.06 6.63
C LEU A 9 -10.95 0.47 7.29
N PRO A 10 -12.10 1.15 7.20
CA PRO A 10 -13.36 0.63 7.74
C PRO A 10 -13.87 -0.59 6.95
N ASP A 11 -13.52 -0.66 5.66
CA ASP A 11 -13.81 -1.78 4.78
C ASP A 11 -12.53 -2.16 4.00
N PRO A 12 -11.71 -3.06 4.56
CA PRO A 12 -10.48 -3.52 3.91
C PRO A 12 -10.76 -4.27 2.61
N ASP A 13 -11.84 -5.04 2.56
CA ASP A 13 -12.17 -5.91 1.44
C ASP A 13 -12.54 -5.07 0.21
N ALA A 14 -13.38 -4.05 0.37
CA ALA A 14 -13.72 -3.12 -0.70
C ALA A 14 -12.48 -2.38 -1.26
N PHE A 15 -11.51 -2.07 -0.41
CA PHE A 15 -10.24 -1.48 -0.87
C PHE A 15 -9.40 -2.48 -1.68
N TYR A 16 -9.30 -3.74 -1.24
CA TYR A 16 -8.60 -4.77 -1.99
C TYR A 16 -9.27 -5.07 -3.34
N GLU A 17 -10.60 -5.11 -3.40
CA GLU A 17 -11.34 -5.24 -4.66
C GLU A 17 -11.00 -4.09 -5.62
N ALA A 18 -11.00 -2.85 -5.13
CA ALA A 18 -10.63 -1.69 -5.94
C ALA A 18 -9.18 -1.75 -6.46
N LEU A 19 -8.24 -2.30 -5.67
CA LEU A 19 -6.86 -2.54 -6.13
C LEU A 19 -6.79 -3.60 -7.22
N ILE A 20 -7.53 -4.70 -7.09
CA ILE A 20 -7.60 -5.74 -8.13
C ILE A 20 -8.17 -5.16 -9.42
N ASP A 21 -9.25 -4.38 -9.31
CA ASP A 21 -9.89 -3.75 -10.47
C ASP A 21 -8.99 -2.70 -11.14
N MET A 22 -8.16 -1.98 -10.37
CA MET A 22 -7.15 -1.06 -10.94
C MET A 22 -6.15 -1.77 -11.86
N HIS A 23 -5.87 -3.05 -11.62
CA HIS A 23 -4.94 -3.85 -12.42
C HIS A 23 -5.59 -4.62 -13.56
N ARG A 24 -6.92 -4.65 -13.61
CA ARG A 24 -7.68 -5.41 -14.61
C ARG A 24 -7.31 -4.94 -16.02
N ASP A 25 -7.13 -5.90 -16.93
CA ASP A 25 -6.80 -5.69 -18.35
C ASP A 25 -5.45 -4.99 -18.62
N LEU A 26 -4.60 -4.79 -17.60
CA LEU A 26 -3.26 -4.22 -17.77
C LEU A 26 -2.19 -5.33 -17.92
N PRO A 27 -1.21 -5.16 -18.84
CA PRO A 27 -0.03 -6.00 -18.82
C PRO A 27 0.83 -5.73 -17.57
N ASP A 28 1.65 -6.69 -17.18
CA ASP A 28 2.46 -6.63 -15.94
C ASP A 28 3.30 -5.35 -15.81
N SER A 29 3.88 -4.86 -16.92
CA SER A 29 4.68 -3.62 -16.93
C SER A 29 3.84 -2.38 -16.63
N GLU A 30 2.61 -2.32 -17.13
CA GLU A 30 1.68 -1.22 -16.85
C GLU A 30 1.10 -1.35 -15.43
N SER A 31 0.82 -2.57 -14.98
CA SER A 31 0.44 -2.88 -13.61
C SER A 31 1.48 -2.37 -12.59
N GLN A 32 2.77 -2.57 -12.87
CA GLN A 32 3.86 -2.01 -12.05
C GLN A 32 3.89 -0.48 -12.11
N LEU A 33 3.67 0.11 -13.28
CA LEU A 33 3.65 1.57 -13.45
C LEU A 33 2.50 2.22 -12.66
N VAL A 34 1.30 1.65 -12.68
CA VAL A 34 0.16 2.19 -11.92
C VAL A 34 0.40 2.06 -10.41
N ASN A 35 1.05 0.99 -9.94
CA ASN A 35 1.47 0.87 -8.55
C ASN A 35 2.48 1.94 -8.14
N ALA A 36 3.50 2.20 -8.96
CA ALA A 36 4.46 3.26 -8.70
C ALA A 36 3.77 4.65 -8.61
N LYS A 37 2.82 4.92 -9.50
CA LYS A 37 2.02 6.16 -9.47
C LYS A 37 1.16 6.26 -8.21
N LEU A 38 0.47 5.19 -7.83
CA LEU A 38 -0.34 5.15 -6.61
C LEU A 38 0.52 5.42 -5.37
N ILE A 39 1.70 4.79 -5.26
CA ILE A 39 2.65 5.02 -4.16
C ILE A 39 3.03 6.50 -4.09
N LEU A 40 3.34 7.15 -5.21
CA LEU A 40 3.71 8.58 -5.24
C LEU A 40 2.54 9.49 -4.80
N LEU A 41 1.31 9.18 -5.22
CA LEU A 41 0.12 9.92 -4.80
C LEU A 41 -0.13 9.79 -3.29
N LEU A 42 -0.01 8.59 -2.74
CA LEU A 42 -0.15 8.34 -1.31
C LEU A 42 1.00 8.99 -0.52
N ALA A 43 2.23 8.96 -1.05
CA ALA A 43 3.37 9.63 -0.44
C ALA A 43 3.17 11.15 -0.36
N ASN A 44 2.62 11.76 -1.42
CA ASN A 44 2.25 13.17 -1.41
C ASN A 44 1.17 13.47 -0.36
N GLN A 45 0.19 12.57 -0.17
CA GLN A 45 -0.84 12.73 0.86
C GLN A 45 -0.28 12.62 2.29
N ILE A 46 0.75 11.79 2.50
CA ILE A 46 1.42 11.62 3.80
C ILE A 46 2.32 12.83 4.12
N GLY A 47 3.13 13.29 3.16
CA GLY A 47 3.94 14.50 3.29
C GLY A 47 5.11 14.44 4.30
N ASP A 48 5.37 13.30 4.93
CA ASP A 48 6.45 13.10 5.91
C ASP A 48 7.45 12.03 5.40
N LEU A 49 8.66 12.48 5.05
CA LEU A 49 9.72 11.62 4.51
C LEU A 49 10.23 10.57 5.50
N ASP A 50 10.20 10.85 6.80
CA ASP A 50 10.68 9.90 7.80
C ASP A 50 9.69 8.74 7.97
N VAL A 51 8.38 9.04 7.96
CA VAL A 51 7.32 8.02 7.92
C VAL A 51 7.45 7.15 6.66
N LEU A 52 7.71 7.76 5.50
CA LEU A 52 7.89 7.03 4.25
C LEU A 52 9.13 6.12 4.29
N ARG A 53 10.22 6.56 4.90
CA ARG A 53 11.44 5.75 5.09
C ARG A 53 11.22 4.57 6.02
N GLU A 54 10.50 4.77 7.13
CA GLU A 54 10.09 3.67 8.02
C GLU A 54 9.24 2.65 7.25
N ALA A 55 8.27 3.10 6.46
CA ALA A 55 7.43 2.21 5.63
C ALA A 55 8.25 1.42 4.62
N MET A 56 9.19 2.06 3.91
CA MET A 56 10.09 1.38 2.96
C MET A 56 10.97 0.33 3.65
N ALA A 57 11.47 0.62 4.85
CA ALA A 57 12.29 -0.31 5.62
C ALA A 57 11.49 -1.56 6.03
N LEU A 58 10.24 -1.39 6.49
CA LEU A 58 9.34 -2.50 6.85
C LEU A 58 8.89 -3.32 5.63
N ALA A 59 8.58 -2.66 4.51
CA ALA A 59 8.24 -3.35 3.26
C ALA A 59 9.40 -4.23 2.78
N ARG A 60 10.64 -3.73 2.85
CA ARG A 60 11.85 -4.47 2.45
C ARG A 60 12.15 -5.67 3.34
N SER A 61 11.82 -5.61 4.63
CA SER A 61 12.06 -6.73 5.56
C SER A 61 11.00 -7.83 5.45
N GLY A 62 9.95 -7.65 4.64
CA GLY A 62 8.83 -8.58 4.56
C GLY A 62 7.95 -8.59 5.81
N ALA A 63 8.19 -7.66 6.76
CA ALA A 63 7.46 -7.54 8.01
C ALA A 63 6.19 -6.70 7.89
N ALA A 64 5.88 -6.19 6.69
CA ALA A 64 4.68 -5.39 6.42
C ALA A 64 3.41 -6.27 6.40
N VAL A 65 3.07 -6.85 7.54
CA VAL A 65 1.71 -7.30 7.81
C VAL A 65 1.05 -6.15 8.55
N LEU A 66 0.05 -5.51 7.92
CA LEU A 66 -0.78 -4.54 8.61
C LEU A 66 -1.47 -5.27 9.76
N GLU A 67 -1.33 -4.75 10.98
CA GLU A 67 -1.98 -5.35 12.14
C GLU A 67 -3.50 -5.29 11.94
N GLY A 68 -4.14 -6.47 11.89
CA GLY A 68 -5.57 -6.62 11.64
C GLY A 68 -5.97 -6.83 10.18
N ALA A 69 -5.03 -6.90 9.23
CA ALA A 69 -5.35 -7.32 7.87
C ALA A 69 -5.70 -8.83 7.83
N PRO A 70 -6.73 -9.24 7.05
CA PRO A 70 -6.95 -10.64 6.79
C PRO A 70 -5.68 -11.25 6.20
N ALA A 71 -5.37 -12.50 6.55
CA ALA A 71 -4.31 -13.23 5.88
C ALA A 71 -4.63 -13.22 4.38
N LEU A 72 -3.76 -12.60 3.58
CA LEU A 72 -3.84 -12.67 2.13
C LEU A 72 -3.72 -14.15 1.76
N GLN A 73 -4.85 -14.77 1.38
CA GLN A 73 -4.92 -16.15 0.89
C GLN A 73 -4.60 -16.19 -0.59
#